data_AF-I2QN60-F1
#
_entry.id   AF-I2QN60-F1
#
_cell.length_a   1.000
_cell.length_b   1.000
_cell.length_c   1.000
_cell.angle_alpha   90.00
_cell.angle_beta   90.00
_cell.angle_gamma   90.00
#
_symmetry.space_group_name_H-M   'P 1'
#
loop_
_entity.id
_entity.type
_entity.pdbx_description
1 polymer ?
#
loop_
_entity_poly.entity_id
_entity_poly.type
_entity_poly.pdbx_seq_one_letter_code
_entity_poly.pdbx_strand_id
1 'polypeptide(L)' 'MSEFTGEVQANMGLVLDQVCAGLPNGGDHESRRYVAEQLIQAVRAGRTTLGELTSAGRRAVVYLKNAPKSA' A
#
# COMPACT_ATOMS: atom_id res chain seq x y z
N MET A 1 18.21 -11.25 3.94
CA MET A 1 17.15 -12.15 3.43
C MET A 1 15.87 -11.34 3.42
N SER A 2 15.19 -11.23 2.27
CA SER A 2 13.86 -10.61 2.23
C SER A 2 12.91 -11.36 3.14
N GLU A 3 12.17 -10.65 3.99
CA GLU A 3 11.12 -11.20 4.88
C GLU A 3 10.00 -11.89 4.07
N PHE A 4 9.88 -11.59 2.78
CA PHE A 4 8.82 -12.06 1.88
C PHE A 4 9.37 -12.74 0.63
N THR A 5 8.56 -13.61 0.01
CA THR A 5 8.90 -14.26 -1.26
C THR A 5 8.98 -13.23 -2.39
N GLY A 6 9.74 -13.53 -3.46
CA GLY A 6 9.89 -12.62 -4.60
C GLY A 6 8.55 -12.28 -5.28
N GLU A 7 7.62 -13.24 -5.34
CA GLU A 7 6.26 -13.03 -5.86
C GLU A 7 5.48 -12.04 -5.01
N VAL A 8 5.52 -12.18 -3.68
CA VAL A 8 4.86 -11.26 -2.76
C VAL A 8 5.45 -9.86 -2.88
N GLN A 9 6.78 -9.74 -3.01
CA GLN A 9 7.43 -8.44 -3.22
C GLN A 9 7.01 -7.77 -4.53
N ALA A 10 6.92 -8.54 -5.63
CA ALA A 10 6.45 -8.03 -6.91
C ALA A 10 4.98 -7.56 -6.83
N ASN A 11 4.12 -8.33 -6.18
CA ASN A 11 2.72 -7.96 -5.96
C ASN A 11 2.60 -6.68 -5.10
N MET A 12 3.37 -6.56 -4.01
CA MET A 12 3.39 -5.36 -3.19
C MET A 12 3.82 -4.12 -3.98
N GLY A 13 4.86 -4.23 -4.80
CA GLY A 13 5.32 -3.14 -5.67
C GLY A 13 4.25 -2.72 -6.69
N LEU A 14 3.67 -3.70 -7.39
CA LEU A 14 2.59 -3.46 -8.36
C LEU A 14 1.39 -2.75 -7.71
N VAL A 15 0.95 -3.23 -6.55
CA VAL A 15 -0.17 -2.64 -5.82
C VAL A 15 0.17 -1.23 -5.34
N LEU A 16 1.36 -1.02 -4.80
CA LEU A 16 1.81 0.29 -4.31
C LEU A 16 1.72 1.34 -5.43
N ASP A 17 2.27 1.05 -6.61
CA ASP A 17 2.21 1.96 -7.76
C ASP A 17 0.77 2.18 -8.23
N GLN A 18 -0.02 1.10 -8.34
CA GLN A 18 -1.40 1.17 -8.81
C GLN A 18 -2.29 2.03 -7.91
N VAL A 19 -2.24 1.82 -6.58
CA VAL A 19 -3.14 2.55 -5.66
C VAL A 19 -2.69 3.98 -5.45
N CYS A 20 -1.37 4.23 -5.42
CA CYS A 20 -0.82 5.57 -5.25
C CYS A 20 -1.06 6.44 -6.49
N ALA A 21 -1.14 5.87 -7.70
CA ALA A 21 -1.52 6.60 -8.92
C ALA A 21 -2.88 7.32 -8.82
N GLY A 22 -3.77 6.87 -7.91
CA GLY A 22 -5.05 7.53 -7.63
C GLY A 22 -4.99 8.70 -6.64
N LEU A 23 -3.80 9.06 -6.15
CA LEU A 23 -3.53 10.25 -5.33
C LEU A 23 -3.01 11.41 -6.21
N PRO A 24 -3.18 12.69 -5.80
CA PRO A 24 -2.58 13.82 -6.50
C PRO A 24 -1.07 13.60 -6.70
N ASN A 25 -0.59 13.72 -7.94
CA ASN A 25 0.81 13.47 -8.34
C ASN A 25 1.34 12.08 -7.94
N GLY A 26 0.47 11.08 -7.79
CA GLY A 26 0.87 9.75 -7.37
C GLY A 26 1.19 9.64 -5.87
N GLY A 27 0.82 10.63 -5.05
CA GLY A 27 1.10 10.70 -3.61
C GLY A 27 2.52 11.16 -3.29
N ASP A 28 2.65 11.97 -2.26
CA ASP A 28 3.95 12.35 -1.68
C ASP A 28 4.65 11.14 -1.03
N HIS A 29 5.91 11.35 -0.63
CA HIS A 29 6.74 10.30 -0.04
C HIS A 29 6.12 9.71 1.24
N GLU A 30 5.43 10.51 2.07
CA GLU A 30 4.80 10.04 3.30
C GLU A 30 3.55 9.22 3.00
N SER A 31 2.71 9.68 2.08
CA SER A 31 1.55 8.94 1.58
C SER A 31 1.95 7.56 1.02
N ARG A 32 3.00 7.51 0.19
CA ARG A 32 3.50 6.25 -0.38
C ARG A 32 4.08 5.33 0.69
N ARG A 33 4.84 5.88 1.65
CA ARG A 33 5.38 5.13 2.77
C ARG A 33 4.27 4.50 3.61
N TYR A 34 3.24 5.28 3.94
CA TYR A 34 2.09 4.78 4.70
C TYR A 34 1.40 3.60 4.00
N VAL A 35 1.15 3.71 2.69
CA VAL A 35 0.58 2.61 1.91
C VAL A 35 1.49 1.37 1.93
N ALA A 36 2.81 1.54 1.76
CA ALA A 36 3.76 0.43 1.82
C ALA A 36 3.75 -0.27 3.19
N GLU A 37 3.68 0.49 4.29
CA GLU A 37 3.54 -0.05 5.65
C GLU A 37 2.25 -0.86 5.80
N GLN A 38 1.12 -0.38 5.25
CA GLN A 38 -0.14 -1.15 5.26
C GLN A 38 -0.06 -2.47 4.47
N LEU A 39 0.69 -2.48 3.35
CA LEU A 39 0.93 -3.71 2.60
C LEU A 39 1.80 -4.69 3.39
N ILE A 40 2.85 -4.22 4.06
CA ILE A 40 3.69 -5.04 4.95
C ILE A 40 2.83 -5.68 6.06
N GLN A 41 1.95 -4.91 6.70
CA GLN A 41 1.05 -5.45 7.73
C GLN A 41 0.06 -6.47 7.16
N ALA A 42 -0.43 -6.28 5.94
CA ALA A 42 -1.29 -7.25 5.28
C ALA A 42 -0.56 -8.58 5.06
N VAL A 43 0.67 -8.54 4.52
CA VAL A 43 1.49 -9.75 4.31
C VAL A 43 1.79 -10.45 5.63
N ARG A 44 2.14 -9.70 6.69
CA ARG A 44 2.36 -10.26 8.04
C ARG A 44 1.11 -10.90 8.63
N ALA A 45 -0.08 -10.44 8.23
CA ALA A 45 -1.35 -11.06 8.58
C ALA A 45 -1.74 -12.24 7.66
N GLY A 46 -0.84 -12.70 6.80
CA GLY A 46 -1.07 -13.84 5.88
C GLY A 46 -1.75 -13.48 4.55
N ARG A 47 -1.97 -12.19 4.28
CA ARG A 47 -2.61 -11.72 3.03
C ARG A 47 -1.55 -11.50 1.96
N THR A 48 -1.38 -12.49 1.08
CA THR A 48 -0.29 -12.51 0.09
C THR A 48 -0.78 -12.40 -1.35
N THR A 49 -2.08 -12.58 -1.59
CA THR A 49 -2.64 -12.53 -2.94
C THR A 49 -2.72 -11.09 -3.45
N LEU A 50 -2.65 -10.92 -4.77
CA LEU A 50 -2.76 -9.60 -5.41
C LEU A 50 -4.05 -8.88 -4.98
N GLY A 51 -5.20 -9.58 -4.99
CA GLY A 51 -6.50 -9.00 -4.63
C GLY A 51 -6.58 -8.53 -3.17
N GLU A 52 -6.02 -9.28 -2.23
CA GLU A 52 -6.00 -8.87 -0.82
C GLU A 52 -5.09 -7.67 -0.58
N LEU A 53 -3.92 -7.65 -1.23
CA LEU A 53 -2.99 -6.54 -1.19
C LEU A 53 -3.61 -5.28 -1.81
N THR A 54 -4.25 -5.38 -2.98
CA THR A 54 -4.99 -4.27 -3.60
C THR A 54 -6.06 -3.74 -2.66
N SER A 55 -6.79 -4.63 -1.97
CA SER A 55 -7.82 -4.23 -1.01
C SER A 55 -7.23 -3.47 0.18
N ALA A 56 -6.09 -3.90 0.71
CA ALA A 56 -5.38 -3.21 1.77
C ALA A 56 -4.86 -1.83 1.32
N GLY A 57 -4.21 -1.75 0.15
CA GLY A 57 -3.70 -0.50 -0.41
C GLY A 57 -4.81 0.52 -0.70
N ARG A 58 -5.95 0.08 -1.23
CA ARG A 58 -7.11 0.97 -1.45
C ARG A 58 -7.67 1.54 -0.15
N ARG A 59 -7.78 0.73 0.91
CA ARG A 59 -8.21 1.21 2.23
C ARG A 59 -7.24 2.26 2.78
N ALA A 60 -5.93 2.05 2.60
CA ALA A 60 -4.92 3.02 3.01
C ALA A 60 -5.07 4.36 2.28
N VAL A 61 -5.30 4.33 0.97
CA VAL A 61 -5.56 5.55 0.16
C VAL A 61 -6.84 6.26 0.60
N VAL A 62 -7.92 5.51 0.87
CA VAL A 62 -9.17 6.09 1.39
C VAL A 62 -8.94 6.74 2.76
N TYR A 63 -8.14 6.12 3.63
CA TYR A 63 -7.76 6.72 4.91
C TYR A 63 -7.01 8.05 4.70
N LEU A 64 -6.00 8.08 3.83
CA LEU A 64 -5.23 9.31 3.53
C LEU A 64 -6.12 10.43 2.96
N LYS A 65 -7.09 10.10 2.11
CA LYS A 65 -8.03 11.08 1.54
C LYS A 65 -8.98 11.68 2.57
N ASN A 66 -9.29 10.95 3.63
CA ASN A 66 -10.21 11.37 4.68
C ASN A 66 -9.51 11.80 5.97
N ALA A 67 -8.20 11.61 6.08
CA ALA A 67 -7.43 12.04 7.24
C ALA A 67 -7.49 13.57 7.33
N PRO A 68 -7.79 14.14 8.51
CA PRO A 68 -7.75 15.58 8.69
C PRO A 68 -6.32 16.05 8.40
N LYS A 69 -6.17 16.97 7.44
CA LYS A 69 -4.91 17.70 7.28
C LYS A 69 -4.70 18.46 8.58
N SER A 70 -3.69 18.10 9.36
CA SER A 70 -3.23 18.94 10.46
C SER A 70 -2.94 20.32 9.87
N ALA A 71 -3.75 21.30 10.27
CA ALA A 71 -3.68 22.69 9.86
C ALA A 71 -2.48 23.39 10.50
#